data_AF-A0A8B6EAR1-F1
#
_entry.id   AF-A0A8B6EAR1-F1
#
_cell.length_a   1.000
_cell.length_b   1.000
_cell.length_c   1.000
_cell.angle_alpha   90.00
_cell.angle_beta   90.00
_cell.angle_gamma   90.00
#
_symmetry.space_group_name_H-M   'P 1'
#
loop_
_entity.id
_entity.type
_entity.pdbx_description
1 polymer ?
#
loop_
_entity_poly.entity_id
_entity_poly.type
_entity_poly.pdbx_seq_one_letter_code
_entity_poly.pdbx_strand_id
1 'polypeptide(L)'
;MAVFQPTGQKRLTNVAVVRMKKGGKRFEIACYPNKVLSWRNKVETDIDEVLQTHTVFTNVSKGEVAKSDILKKAFSNDNQAEICLQALEVIKQLTETETIKIQKAFMRLKITVPAKDGKKVREKIRKIAKKIESDDFDGDLEMVILVDPGCFREIDELVRHDTKGKGQLEVISLKDVEEGDEMM
;
A
#
# COMPACT_ATOMS: atom_id res chain seq x y z
N MET A 1 -24.56 -37.45 -27.76
CA MET A 1 -24.48 -36.97 -26.36
C MET A 1 -23.26 -36.07 -26.25
N ALA A 2 -23.45 -34.79 -25.97
CA ALA A 2 -22.34 -33.83 -25.89
C ALA A 2 -21.52 -34.09 -24.62
N VAL A 3 -20.21 -34.30 -24.82
CA VAL A 3 -19.23 -34.50 -23.75
C VAL A 3 -19.13 -33.19 -22.97
N PHE A 4 -19.68 -33.18 -21.76
CA PHE A 4 -19.58 -32.07 -20.81
C PHE A 4 -18.15 -32.06 -20.26
N GLN A 5 -17.22 -31.43 -20.99
CA GLN A 5 -15.91 -31.12 -20.42
C GLN A 5 -16.14 -30.13 -19.27
N PRO A 6 -15.62 -30.38 -18.06
CA PRO A 6 -15.66 -29.38 -17.01
C PRO A 6 -14.91 -28.17 -17.54
N THR A 7 -15.63 -27.08 -17.83
CA THR A 7 -15.04 -25.81 -18.22
C THR A 7 -14.04 -25.44 -17.13
N GLY A 8 -12.76 -25.46 -17.46
CA GLY A 8 -11.67 -25.11 -16.56
C GLY A 8 -11.90 -23.70 -16.05
N GLN A 9 -12.59 -23.56 -14.92
CA GLN A 9 -12.75 -22.29 -14.25
C GLN A 9 -11.40 -21.97 -13.62
N LYS A 10 -10.57 -21.25 -14.38
CA LYS A 10 -9.28 -20.74 -13.92
C LYS A 10 -9.57 -19.71 -12.83
N ARG A 11 -9.60 -20.17 -11.57
CA ARG A 11 -9.83 -19.29 -10.42
C ARG A 11 -8.60 -18.40 -10.27
N LEU A 12 -8.80 -17.12 -10.54
CA LEU A 12 -7.85 -16.04 -10.35
C LEU A 12 -7.72 -15.78 -8.84
N THR A 13 -7.01 -16.64 -8.09
CA THR A 13 -6.98 -16.59 -6.61
C THR A 13 -6.05 -15.52 -6.04
N ASN A 14 -5.02 -15.10 -6.77
CA ASN A 14 -4.00 -14.15 -6.29
C ASN A 14 -3.79 -12.98 -7.25
N VAL A 15 -4.85 -12.20 -7.50
CA VAL A 15 -4.82 -11.16 -8.53
C VAL A 15 -5.28 -9.83 -7.97
N ALA A 16 -4.50 -8.79 -8.23
CA ALA A 16 -4.92 -7.42 -8.00
C ALA A 16 -5.82 -6.97 -9.15
N VAL A 17 -6.94 -6.36 -8.80
CA VAL A 17 -7.88 -5.81 -9.78
C VAL A 17 -7.72 -4.30 -9.80
N VAL A 18 -7.36 -3.78 -10.96
CA VAL A 18 -7.29 -2.33 -11.17
C VAL A 18 -8.58 -1.90 -11.85
N ARG A 19 -9.21 -0.86 -11.31
CA ARG A 19 -10.44 -0.29 -11.84
C ARG A 19 -10.17 1.05 -12.51
N MET A 20 -10.74 1.24 -13.69
CA MET A 20 -10.70 2.50 -14.43
C MET A 20 -12.10 2.86 -14.93
N LYS A 21 -12.46 4.14 -14.90
CA LYS A 21 -13.73 4.65 -15.46
C LYS A 21 -13.42 5.55 -16.65
N LYS A 22 -13.90 5.19 -17.84
CA LYS A 22 -13.72 5.99 -19.07
C LYS A 22 -14.97 5.87 -19.96
N GLY A 23 -15.38 6.97 -20.59
CA GLY A 23 -16.57 6.98 -21.46
C GLY A 23 -17.87 6.53 -20.77
N GLY A 24 -18.04 6.85 -19.47
CA GLY A 24 -19.21 6.46 -18.69
C GLY A 24 -19.28 4.98 -18.29
N LYS A 25 -18.28 4.16 -18.66
CA LYS A 25 -18.21 2.73 -18.32
C LYS A 25 -17.03 2.43 -17.41
N ARG A 26 -17.16 1.34 -16.65
CA ARG A 26 -16.13 0.82 -15.76
C ARG A 26 -15.43 -0.34 -16.45
N PHE A 27 -14.11 -0.31 -16.39
CA PHE A 27 -13.22 -1.33 -16.91
C PHE A 27 -12.29 -1.78 -15.79
N GLU A 28 -11.95 -3.06 -15.81
CA GLU A 28 -11.13 -3.71 -14.83
C GLU A 28 -10.02 -4.50 -15.54
N ILE A 29 -8.80 -4.45 -15.00
CA ILE A 29 -7.68 -5.27 -15.47
C ILE A 29 -7.14 -6.14 -14.34
N ALA A 30 -6.63 -7.30 -14.72
CA ALA A 30 -6.06 -8.30 -13.84
C ALA A 30 -4.53 -8.17 -13.86
N CYS A 31 -3.94 -7.81 -12.72
CA CYS A 31 -2.50 -7.59 -12.57
C CYS A 31 -1.95 -8.27 -11.30
N TYR A 32 -0.64 -8.46 -11.23
CA TYR A 32 0.00 -9.02 -10.04
C TYR A 32 0.27 -7.91 -9.00
N PRO A 33 -0.17 -8.08 -7.73
CA PRO A 33 -0.07 -7.04 -6.71
C PRO A 33 1.37 -6.54 -6.48
N ASN A 34 2.33 -7.46 -6.40
CA ASN A 34 3.73 -7.11 -6.17
C ASN A 34 4.34 -6.34 -7.35
N LYS A 35 3.90 -6.63 -8.58
CA LYS A 35 4.42 -6.03 -9.81
C LYS A 35 3.84 -4.63 -10.04
N VAL A 36 2.60 -4.38 -9.64
CA VAL A 36 1.99 -3.03 -9.67
C VAL A 36 2.77 -2.04 -8.80
N LEU A 37 3.28 -2.48 -7.65
CA LEU A 37 4.17 -1.69 -6.80
C LEU A 37 5.50 -1.36 -7.49
N SER A 38 6.13 -2.35 -8.13
CA SER A 38 7.37 -2.16 -8.90
C SER A 38 7.18 -1.18 -10.07
N TRP A 39 6.04 -1.26 -10.76
CA TRP A 39 5.67 -0.34 -11.84
C TRP A 39 5.53 1.11 -11.34
N ARG A 40 4.99 1.32 -10.12
CA ARG A 40 4.91 2.64 -9.49
C ARG A 40 6.30 3.20 -9.18
N ASN A 41 7.20 2.36 -8.67
CA ASN A 41 8.57 2.74 -8.34
C ASN A 41 9.47 2.88 -9.57
N LYS A 42 8.93 2.67 -10.79
CA LYS A 42 9.68 2.64 -12.07
C LYS A 42 10.85 1.64 -12.06
N VAL A 43 10.74 0.59 -11.23
CA VAL A 43 11.75 -0.48 -11.15
C VAL A 43 11.58 -1.44 -12.32
N GLU A 44 10.34 -1.64 -12.79
CA GLU A 44 10.04 -2.48 -13.95
C GLU A 44 9.33 -1.69 -15.05
N THR A 45 9.76 -1.95 -16.29
CA THR A 45 9.28 -1.31 -17.53
C THR A 45 8.46 -2.23 -18.41
N ASP A 46 8.41 -3.52 -18.09
CA ASP A 46 7.75 -4.55 -18.88
C ASP A 46 6.29 -4.75 -18.46
N ILE A 47 5.38 -4.53 -19.40
CA ILE A 47 3.92 -4.57 -19.21
C ILE A 47 3.45 -6.02 -19.04
N ASP A 48 4.03 -6.95 -19.80
CA ASP A 48 3.75 -8.38 -19.74
C ASP A 48 4.03 -9.00 -18.37
N GLU A 49 5.00 -8.46 -17.61
CA GLU A 49 5.30 -8.95 -16.26
C GLU A 49 4.31 -8.44 -15.20
N VAL A 50 3.71 -7.27 -15.43
CA VAL A 50 2.76 -6.66 -14.51
C VAL A 50 1.36 -7.21 -14.71
N LEU A 51 0.97 -7.41 -15.96
CA LEU A 51 -0.35 -7.92 -16.33
C LEU A 51 -0.37 -9.44 -16.27
N GLN A 52 -1.45 -10.00 -15.74
CA GLN A 52 -1.65 -11.44 -15.81
C GLN A 52 -2.20 -11.86 -17.18
N THR A 53 -2.96 -10.98 -17.82
CA THR A 53 -3.57 -11.20 -19.12
C THR A 53 -3.82 -9.85 -19.78
N HIS A 54 -3.55 -9.76 -21.08
CA HIS A 54 -3.76 -8.56 -21.91
C HIS A 54 -5.23 -8.30 -22.24
N THR A 55 -6.15 -8.75 -21.40
CA THR A 55 -7.60 -8.65 -21.65
C THR A 55 -8.21 -7.72 -20.64
N VAL A 56 -9.00 -6.77 -21.16
CA VAL A 56 -9.75 -5.84 -20.34
C VAL A 56 -11.10 -6.44 -20.00
N PHE A 57 -11.41 -6.48 -18.71
CA PHE A 57 -12.65 -7.00 -18.17
C PHE A 57 -13.60 -5.83 -17.84
N THR A 58 -14.90 -6.07 -17.83
CA THR A 58 -15.86 -5.19 -17.14
C THR A 58 -16.00 -5.59 -15.68
N ASN A 59 -15.74 -6.87 -15.38
CA ASN A 59 -15.74 -7.42 -14.04
C ASN A 59 -14.78 -8.62 -13.95
N VAL A 60 -13.65 -8.48 -13.24
CA VAL A 60 -12.66 -9.57 -13.10
C VAL A 60 -13.20 -10.69 -12.21
N SER A 61 -13.93 -10.36 -11.14
CA SER A 61 -14.50 -11.36 -10.21
C SER A 61 -15.51 -12.28 -10.88
N LYS A 62 -16.25 -11.78 -11.87
CA LYS A 62 -17.20 -12.55 -12.67
C LYS A 62 -16.62 -13.10 -13.98
N GLY A 63 -15.40 -12.69 -14.35
CA GLY A 63 -14.77 -13.04 -15.62
C GLY A 63 -15.46 -12.42 -16.85
N GLU A 64 -16.19 -11.31 -16.68
CA GLU A 64 -16.89 -10.66 -17.79
C GLU A 64 -15.91 -9.81 -18.61
N VAL A 65 -15.64 -10.22 -19.85
CA VAL A 65 -14.72 -9.54 -20.77
C VAL A 65 -15.40 -8.34 -21.45
N ALA A 66 -14.69 -7.23 -21.57
CA ALA A 66 -15.18 -6.07 -22.30
C ALA A 66 -15.23 -6.34 -23.82
N LYS A 67 -16.39 -6.15 -24.43
CA LYS A 67 -16.56 -6.28 -25.89
C LYS A 67 -15.77 -5.20 -26.63
N SER A 68 -15.22 -5.54 -27.80
CA SER A 68 -14.44 -4.63 -28.65
C SER A 68 -15.21 -3.36 -29.05
N ASP A 69 -16.53 -3.45 -29.24
CA ASP A 69 -17.43 -2.31 -29.49
C ASP A 69 -17.38 -1.25 -28.38
N ILE A 70 -17.29 -1.72 -27.14
CA ILE A 70 -17.27 -0.87 -25.95
C ILE A 70 -15.89 -0.22 -25.80
N LEU A 71 -14.84 -0.98 -26.07
CA LEU A 71 -13.45 -0.49 -26.05
C LEU A 71 -13.26 0.61 -27.11
N LYS A 72 -13.73 0.40 -28.35
CA LYS A 72 -13.69 1.42 -29.40
C LYS A 72 -14.44 2.70 -29.01
N LYS A 73 -15.61 2.59 -28.37
CA LYS A 73 -16.37 3.77 -27.93
C LYS A 73 -15.72 4.52 -26.76
N ALA A 74 -15.00 3.84 -25.88
CA ALA A 74 -14.42 4.44 -24.69
C ALA A 74 -12.97 4.92 -24.87
N PHE A 75 -12.19 4.24 -25.72
CA PHE A 75 -10.76 4.46 -25.91
C PHE A 75 -10.38 4.89 -27.33
N SER A 76 -11.34 4.89 -28.28
CA SER A 76 -11.10 5.11 -29.71
C SER A 76 -10.09 4.12 -30.34
N ASN A 77 -9.74 3.08 -29.61
CA ASN A 77 -8.75 2.07 -29.97
C ASN A 77 -9.31 0.68 -29.60
N ASP A 78 -8.95 -0.35 -30.36
CA ASP A 78 -9.29 -1.76 -30.07
C ASP A 78 -8.13 -2.56 -29.51
N ASN A 79 -6.94 -1.95 -29.46
CA ASN A 79 -5.74 -2.62 -28.98
C ASN A 79 -5.77 -2.77 -27.45
N GLN A 80 -5.96 -4.01 -26.97
CA GLN A 80 -6.12 -4.28 -25.55
C GLN A 80 -4.85 -3.94 -24.75
N ALA A 81 -3.66 -4.11 -25.34
CA ALA A 81 -2.38 -3.78 -24.70
C ALA A 81 -2.26 -2.28 -24.37
N GLU A 82 -2.61 -1.41 -25.31
CA GLU A 82 -2.59 0.05 -25.09
C GLU A 82 -3.62 0.48 -24.04
N ILE A 83 -4.78 -0.15 -24.03
CA ILE A 83 -5.82 0.12 -23.02
C ILE A 83 -5.33 -0.31 -21.63
N CYS A 84 -4.61 -1.43 -21.53
CA CYS A 84 -4.01 -1.86 -20.27
C CYS A 84 -2.91 -0.89 -19.83
N LEU A 85 -2.08 -0.36 -20.74
CA LEU A 85 -1.08 0.66 -20.42
C LEU A 85 -1.75 1.95 -19.90
N GLN A 86 -2.81 2.42 -20.56
CA GLN A 86 -3.58 3.57 -20.08
C GLN A 86 -4.21 3.30 -18.72
N ALA A 87 -4.72 2.09 -18.49
CA ALA A 87 -5.23 1.69 -17.19
C ALA A 87 -4.14 1.77 -16.11
N LEU A 88 -2.94 1.25 -16.40
CA LEU A 88 -1.77 1.30 -15.52
C LEU A 88 -1.28 2.73 -15.24
N GLU A 89 -1.45 3.65 -16.19
CA GLU A 89 -1.11 5.05 -15.99
C GLU A 89 -2.16 5.77 -15.15
N VAL A 90 -3.44 5.49 -15.37
CA VAL A 90 -4.55 6.04 -14.57
C VAL A 90 -4.50 5.53 -13.11
N ILE A 91 -3.98 4.31 -12.86
CA ILE A 91 -3.66 3.85 -11.49
C ILE A 91 -2.82 4.88 -10.76
N LYS A 92 -1.77 5.44 -11.41
CA LYS A 92 -0.91 6.43 -10.76
C LYS A 92 -1.68 7.64 -10.24
N GLN A 93 -2.82 7.96 -10.84
CA GLN A 93 -3.67 9.09 -10.48
C GLN A 93 -4.84 8.72 -9.55
N LEU A 94 -5.43 7.52 -9.69
CA LEU A 94 -6.66 7.14 -8.97
C LEU A 94 -6.43 6.20 -7.78
N THR A 95 -5.29 5.50 -7.72
CA THR A 95 -4.92 4.66 -6.56
C THR A 95 -4.10 5.41 -5.50
N GLU A 96 -4.24 6.73 -5.44
CA GLU A 96 -3.98 7.43 -4.18
C GLU A 96 -5.07 7.13 -3.14
N THR A 97 -6.26 6.66 -3.59
CA THR A 97 -7.43 6.52 -2.72
C THR A 97 -7.88 5.10 -2.37
N GLU A 98 -7.67 4.06 -3.19
CA GLU A 98 -8.19 2.73 -2.82
C GLU A 98 -7.25 1.57 -3.17
N THR A 99 -6.87 0.84 -2.11
CA THR A 99 -6.23 -0.48 -2.07
C THR A 99 -4.70 -0.58 -2.28
N ILE A 100 -3.96 0.00 -1.34
CA ILE A 100 -3.21 -0.88 -0.44
C ILE A 100 -3.66 -0.53 0.99
N LYS A 101 -4.59 -1.33 1.53
CA LYS A 101 -4.65 -1.53 2.98
C LYS A 101 -3.36 -2.25 3.37
N ILE A 102 -2.26 -1.52 3.50
CA ILE A 102 -1.43 -1.75 4.67
C ILE A 102 -2.35 -1.22 5.75
N GLN A 103 -2.93 -2.11 6.57
CA GLN A 103 -3.50 -1.68 7.84
C GLN A 103 -2.51 -0.67 8.41
N LYS A 104 -2.93 0.58 8.64
CA LYS A 104 -2.09 1.56 9.34
C LYS A 104 -1.98 1.04 10.78
N ALA A 105 -1.23 -0.05 10.95
CA ALA A 105 -0.90 -0.65 12.21
C ALA A 105 0.12 0.30 12.81
N PHE A 106 -0.33 1.11 13.75
CA PHE A 106 0.60 1.97 14.47
C PHE A 106 1.38 1.06 15.40
N MET A 107 2.70 1.15 15.31
CA MET A 107 3.58 0.52 16.25
C MET A 107 3.64 1.41 17.49
N ARG A 108 3.28 0.84 18.63
CA ARG A 108 3.48 1.48 19.92
C ARG A 108 4.89 1.15 20.38
N LEU A 109 5.78 2.12 20.23
CA LEU A 109 7.17 1.99 20.64
C LEU A 109 7.36 2.64 22.00
N LYS A 110 7.95 1.88 22.91
CA LYS A 110 8.55 2.40 24.13
C LYS A 110 10.02 2.61 23.89
N ILE A 111 10.48 3.82 24.16
CA ILE A 111 11.86 4.19 23.98
C ILE A 111 12.38 4.64 25.34
N THR A 112 13.44 3.97 25.77
CA THR A 112 14.13 4.24 27.03
C THR A 112 15.52 4.76 26.70
N VAL A 113 15.81 6.00 27.08
CA VAL A 113 17.07 6.69 26.76
C VAL A 113 17.67 7.29 28.02
N PRO A 114 18.98 7.16 28.28
CA PRO A 114 19.60 7.84 29.41
C PRO A 114 19.46 9.37 29.33
N ALA A 115 19.29 10.05 30.48
CA ALA A 115 19.03 11.51 30.55
C ALA A 115 20.06 12.39 29.81
N LYS A 116 21.28 11.89 29.57
CA LYS A 116 22.33 12.61 28.82
C LYS A 116 21.93 12.91 27.38
N ASP A 117 21.21 11.98 26.73
CA ASP A 117 20.86 12.06 25.30
C ASP A 117 19.33 12.17 25.09
N GLY A 118 18.54 12.02 26.16
CA GLY A 118 17.08 12.09 26.12
C GLY A 118 16.54 13.37 25.48
N LYS A 119 17.08 14.55 25.81
CA LYS A 119 16.60 15.83 25.23
C LYS A 119 16.74 15.89 23.70
N LYS A 120 17.86 15.40 23.15
CA LYS A 120 18.10 15.39 21.70
C LYS A 120 17.18 14.42 20.98
N VAL A 121 17.06 13.21 21.54
CA VAL A 121 16.25 12.13 20.99
C VAL A 121 14.77 12.51 21.02
N ARG A 122 14.27 13.10 22.12
CA ARG A 122 12.91 13.61 22.27
C ARG A 122 12.54 14.63 21.18
N GLU A 123 13.42 15.59 20.89
CA GLU A 123 13.15 16.64 19.91
C GLU A 123 13.02 16.10 18.48
N LYS A 124 13.83 15.10 18.13
CA LYS A 124 13.79 14.43 16.82
C LYS A 124 12.62 13.46 16.71
N ILE A 125 12.39 12.66 17.75
CA ILE A 125 11.24 11.74 17.81
C ILE A 125 9.94 12.53 17.71
N ARG A 126 9.82 13.71 18.34
CA ARG A 126 8.62 14.54 18.22
C ARG A 126 8.30 15.01 16.80
N LYS A 127 9.31 15.08 15.90
CA LYS A 127 9.11 15.43 14.48
C LYS A 127 8.62 14.24 13.63
N ILE A 128 9.00 13.03 14.03
CA ILE A 128 8.71 11.78 13.30
C ILE A 128 7.48 11.08 13.89
N ALA A 129 7.25 11.24 15.20
CA ALA A 129 6.16 10.65 15.95
C ALA A 129 4.85 11.36 15.59
N LYS A 130 3.84 10.54 15.28
CA LYS A 130 2.52 11.02 14.94
C LYS A 130 1.72 11.40 16.17
N LYS A 131 1.85 10.60 17.23
CA LYS A 131 1.20 10.84 18.53
C LYS A 131 2.11 10.37 19.66
N ILE A 132 2.20 11.18 20.71
CA ILE A 132 2.92 10.86 21.95
C ILE A 132 1.84 10.52 22.98
N GLU A 133 1.90 9.32 23.56
CA GLU A 133 0.96 8.92 24.62
C GLU A 133 1.51 9.22 26.01
N SER A 134 2.81 9.04 26.21
CA SER A 134 3.45 9.26 27.50
C SER A 134 4.89 9.74 27.29
N ASP A 135 5.31 10.69 28.12
CA ASP A 135 6.63 11.31 28.09
C ASP A 135 7.04 11.56 29.55
N ASP A 136 7.73 10.58 30.13
CA ASP A 136 8.24 10.62 31.49
C ASP A 136 9.76 10.84 31.45
N PHE A 137 10.23 11.79 32.25
CA PHE A 137 11.64 12.12 32.35
C PHE A 137 12.05 12.12 33.82
N ASP A 138 12.30 10.93 34.37
CA ASP A 138 12.72 10.74 35.76
C ASP A 138 14.00 9.88 35.79
N GLY A 139 15.16 10.54 35.68
CA GLY A 139 16.47 9.89 35.60
C GLY A 139 16.80 9.31 34.22
N ASP A 140 15.96 8.44 33.69
CA ASP A 140 15.99 8.00 32.29
C ASP A 140 14.76 8.55 31.57
N LEU A 141 14.91 8.93 30.30
CA LEU A 141 13.78 9.34 29.46
C LEU A 141 13.03 8.08 29.03
N GLU A 142 11.79 7.92 29.50
CA GLU A 142 10.85 6.94 29.00
C GLU A 142 9.76 7.64 28.19
N MET A 143 9.64 7.29 26.92
CA MET A 143 8.57 7.81 26.08
C MET A 143 7.86 6.70 25.32
N VAL A 144 6.53 6.81 25.27
CA VAL A 144 5.67 5.91 24.51
C VAL A 144 5.06 6.69 23.37
N ILE A 145 5.42 6.29 22.14
CA ILE A 145 5.01 6.94 20.91
C ILE A 145 4.27 5.97 19.99
N LEU A 146 3.34 6.52 19.21
CA LEU A 146 2.67 5.83 18.11
C LEU A 146 3.32 6.29 16.81
N VAL A 147 3.90 5.34 16.10
CA VAL A 147 4.60 5.59 14.83
C VAL A 147 4.17 4.62 13.75
N ASP A 148 4.28 5.06 12.51
CA ASP A 148 4.06 4.21 11.35
C ASP A 148 5.25 3.23 11.20
N PRO A 149 5.00 1.97 10.80
CA PRO A 149 6.01 0.92 10.71
C PRO A 149 7.09 1.23 9.67
N GLY A 150 6.78 2.06 8.66
CA GLY A 150 7.77 2.53 7.69
C GLY A 150 8.83 3.46 8.28
N CYS A 151 8.51 4.16 9.37
CA CYS A 151 9.44 5.07 10.07
C CYS A 151 10.23 4.38 11.18
N PHE A 152 9.93 3.12 11.52
CA PHE A 152 10.64 2.36 12.55
C PHE A 152 12.15 2.33 12.32
N ARG A 153 12.57 2.13 11.06
CA ARG A 153 13.98 2.03 10.69
C ARG A 153 14.74 3.33 10.95
N GLU A 154 14.10 4.47 10.67
CA GLU A 154 14.70 5.79 10.91
C GLU A 154 14.80 6.09 12.42
N ILE A 155 13.81 5.67 13.21
CA ILE A 155 13.81 5.84 14.66
C ILE A 155 14.84 4.93 15.34
N ASP A 156 14.95 3.66 14.96
CA ASP A 156 15.97 2.74 15.50
C ASP A 156 17.38 3.26 15.21
N GLU A 157 17.63 3.74 13.99
CA GLU A 157 18.93 4.30 13.61
C GLU A 157 19.22 5.59 14.40
N LEU A 158 18.23 6.46 14.57
CA LEU A 158 18.35 7.67 15.37
C LEU A 158 18.66 7.37 16.83
N VAL A 159 17.90 6.46 17.45
CA VAL A 159 18.11 6.07 18.84
C VAL A 159 19.49 5.46 18.98
N ARG A 160 19.91 4.53 18.13
CA ARG A 160 21.25 3.93 18.20
C ARG A 160 22.38 4.95 18.02
N HIS A 161 22.24 5.86 17.05
CA HIS A 161 23.26 6.85 16.73
C HIS A 161 23.38 7.92 17.82
N ASP A 162 22.26 8.54 18.25
CA ASP A 162 22.27 9.58 19.28
C ASP A 162 22.58 9.02 20.68
N THR A 163 22.22 7.76 20.98
CA THR A 163 22.49 7.15 22.30
C THR A 163 23.77 6.31 22.37
N LYS A 164 24.55 6.25 21.27
CA LYS A 164 25.70 5.34 21.13
C LYS A 164 25.38 3.88 21.51
N GLY A 165 24.17 3.42 21.18
CA GLY A 165 23.68 2.08 21.50
C GLY A 165 23.24 1.86 22.95
N LYS A 166 23.08 2.92 23.76
CA LYS A 166 22.57 2.81 25.14
C LYS A 166 21.06 2.93 25.27
N GLY A 167 20.38 3.41 24.23
CA GLY A 167 18.93 3.48 24.17
C GLY A 167 18.33 2.12 23.92
N GLN A 168 17.27 1.78 24.66
CA GLN A 168 16.47 0.59 24.43
C GLN A 168 15.17 0.98 23.72
N LEU A 169 14.79 0.19 22.73
CA LEU A 169 13.57 0.37 21.96
C LEU A 169 12.76 -0.92 22.05
N GLU A 170 11.61 -0.86 22.72
CA GLU A 170 10.70 -1.97 22.92
C GLU A 170 9.40 -1.75 22.15
N VAL A 171 8.95 -2.79 21.45
CA VAL A 171 7.64 -2.77 20.78
C VAL A 171 6.60 -3.28 21.77
N ILE A 172 5.77 -2.39 22.32
CA ILE A 172 4.77 -2.78 23.34
C ILE A 172 3.61 -3.52 22.68
N SER A 173 3.07 -2.97 21.59
CA SER A 173 1.92 -3.54 20.91
C SER A 173 1.78 -2.99 19.50
N LEU A 174 1.39 -3.87 18.59
CA LEU A 174 0.75 -3.47 17.35
C LEU A 174 -0.67 -3.06 17.73
N LYS A 175 -1.00 -1.77 17.62
CA LYS A 175 -2.38 -1.31 17.77
C LYS A 175 -2.91 -1.08 16.36
N ASP A 176 -3.77 -1.99 15.89
CA ASP A 176 -4.71 -1.66 14.82
C ASP A 176 -5.65 -0.61 15.42
N VAL A 177 -5.42 0.66 15.09
CA VAL A 177 -6.43 1.67 15.39
C VAL A 177 -7.46 1.51 14.29
N GLU A 178 -8.56 0.82 14.63
CA GLU A 178 -9.81 0.96 13.88
C GLU A 178 -10.12 2.44 13.74
N GLU A 179 -10.37 2.86 12.49
CA GLU A 179 -10.85 4.20 12.17
C GLU A 179 -12.05 4.58 13.05
N GLY A 180 -12.03 5.82 13.52
CA GLY A 180 -13.19 6.46 14.12
C GLY A 180 -12.89 7.92 14.40
N ASP A 181 -13.23 8.77 13.42
CA ASP A 181 -13.66 10.18 13.49
C ASP A 181 -12.84 11.21 14.32
N GLU A 182 -12.65 12.46 13.90
CA GLU A 182 -13.62 13.36 13.30
C GLU A 182 -13.07 14.17 12.12
N MET A 183 -13.97 14.39 11.16
CA MET A 183 -13.96 15.52 10.24
C MET A 183 -13.86 16.86 10.99
N MET A 184 -13.00 17.77 10.52
CA MET A 184 -13.38 19.14 10.20
C MET A 184 -12.33 19.82 9.33
#